data_AF-A0A660PF30-F1
#
_entry.id   AF-A0A660PF30-F1
#
_cell.length_a   1.000
_cell.length_b   1.000
_cell.length_c   1.000
_cell.angle_alpha   90.00
_cell.angle_beta   90.00
_cell.angle_gamma   90.00
#
_symmetry.space_group_name_H-M   'P 1'
#
loop_
_entity.id
_entity.type
_entity.pdbx_description
1 polymer ?
#
loop_
_entity_poly.entity_id
_entity_poly.type
_entity_poly.pdbx_seq_one_letter_code
_entity_poly.pdbx_strand_id
1 'polypeptide(L)'
;MSKVIIVVNPGSTSTKVALFDINHKCLAESAVSHPSKQLAEFDNVADQFDLRLSRIESWLDTQDIDAREVTAIAGRGAPMRPLESGIYNINEKMLDDLKSMRYSNHASNLGPIMADYLGKKYNVPAIIVDPVTIDDFTDYARVSGIPEIERKCRSHALNLREACRREAVRLNKTIDNCNFIGVHMGGGISVAAIR
;
A
#
# COMPACT_ATOMS: atom_id res chain seq x y z
N MET A 1 -21.01 -18.45 4.68
CA MET A 1 -20.35 -17.70 3.59
C MET A 1 -19.25 -16.88 4.24
N SER A 2 -18.01 -17.20 3.94
CA SER A 2 -16.84 -16.55 4.52
C SER A 2 -16.51 -15.31 3.72
N LYS A 3 -16.76 -14.12 4.28
CA LYS A 3 -16.37 -12.86 3.65
C LYS A 3 -14.84 -12.76 3.52
N VAL A 4 -14.36 -12.35 2.35
CA VAL A 4 -12.92 -12.23 2.05
C VAL A 4 -12.52 -10.83 1.62
N ILE A 5 -11.28 -10.47 1.92
CA ILE A 5 -10.61 -9.24 1.48
C ILE A 5 -9.43 -9.65 0.61
N ILE A 6 -9.35 -9.10 -0.60
CA ILE A 6 -8.20 -9.30 -1.49
C ILE A 6 -7.21 -8.17 -1.27
N VAL A 7 -5.96 -8.51 -1.00
CA VAL A 7 -4.89 -7.52 -0.77
C VAL A 7 -3.88 -7.61 -1.91
N VAL A 8 -3.54 -6.47 -2.53
CA VAL A 8 -2.53 -6.37 -3.59
C VAL A 8 -1.39 -5.43 -3.20
N ASN A 9 -0.16 -5.92 -3.28
CA ASN A 9 1.03 -5.18 -2.90
C ASN A 9 2.13 -5.33 -3.97
N PRO A 10 2.16 -4.40 -4.95
CA PRO A 10 3.24 -4.34 -5.93
C PRO A 10 4.56 -3.89 -5.30
N GLY A 11 5.60 -4.69 -5.50
CA GLY A 11 7.00 -4.36 -5.27
C GLY A 11 7.76 -4.20 -6.59
N SER A 12 9.07 -3.93 -6.52
CA SER A 12 9.87 -3.62 -7.71
C SER A 12 9.80 -4.73 -8.77
N THR A 13 10.06 -5.98 -8.38
CA THR A 13 10.14 -7.16 -9.28
C THR A 13 9.09 -8.22 -9.00
N SER A 14 8.20 -8.00 -8.04
CA SER A 14 7.14 -8.94 -7.69
C SER A 14 5.88 -8.21 -7.30
N THR A 15 4.76 -8.92 -7.28
CA THR A 15 3.49 -8.44 -6.73
C THR A 15 2.97 -9.48 -5.77
N LYS A 16 2.88 -9.12 -4.50
CA LYS A 16 2.26 -9.98 -3.49
C LYS A 16 0.76 -9.81 -3.55
N VAL A 17 0.04 -10.91 -3.52
CA VAL A 17 -1.41 -10.96 -3.46
C VAL A 17 -1.82 -11.93 -2.36
N ALA A 18 -2.86 -11.61 -1.60
CA ALA A 18 -3.34 -12.44 -0.52
C ALA A 18 -4.85 -12.31 -0.32
N LEU A 19 -5.44 -13.36 0.24
CA LEU A 19 -6.84 -13.44 0.65
C LEU A 19 -6.89 -13.52 2.17
N PHE A 20 -7.66 -12.63 2.79
CA PHE A 20 -7.89 -12.64 4.22
C PHE A 20 -9.39 -12.80 4.51
N ASP A 21 -9.72 -13.57 5.54
CA ASP A 21 -11.08 -13.53 6.10
C ASP A 21 -11.27 -12.31 7.02
N ILE A 22 -12.52 -12.10 7.47
CA ILE A 22 -12.88 -11.03 8.41
C ILE A 22 -12.24 -11.17 9.79
N ASN A 23 -11.69 -12.33 10.14
CA ASN A 23 -11.00 -12.60 11.40
C ASN A 23 -9.47 -12.46 11.25
N HIS A 24 -9.02 -11.85 10.16
CA HIS A 24 -7.61 -11.61 9.83
C HIS A 24 -6.81 -12.89 9.55
N LYS A 25 -7.46 -14.02 9.27
CA LYS A 25 -6.80 -15.25 8.87
C LYS A 25 -6.40 -15.15 7.40
N CYS A 26 -5.12 -15.36 7.11
CA CYS A 26 -4.64 -15.53 5.73
C CYS A 26 -5.15 -16.88 5.20
N LEU A 27 -5.99 -16.83 4.16
CA LEU A 27 -6.55 -18.02 3.51
C LEU A 27 -5.62 -18.53 2.41
N ALA A 28 -5.03 -17.62 1.65
CA ALA A 28 -4.05 -17.91 0.61
C ALA A 28 -3.19 -16.67 0.34
N GLU A 29 -1.93 -16.87 -0.02
CA GLU A 29 -1.05 -15.80 -0.48
C GLU A 29 -0.09 -16.29 -1.56
N SER A 30 0.37 -15.36 -2.39
CA SER A 30 1.38 -15.61 -3.41
C SER A 30 2.24 -14.38 -3.66
N ALA A 31 3.48 -14.61 -4.04
CA ALA A 31 4.39 -13.59 -4.55
C ALA A 31 4.64 -13.84 -6.04
N VAL A 32 3.86 -13.18 -6.89
CA VAL A 32 3.96 -13.30 -8.35
C VAL A 32 5.20 -12.54 -8.81
N SER A 33 6.19 -13.28 -9.34
CA SER A 33 7.43 -12.71 -9.87
C SER A 33 7.24 -12.15 -11.27
N HIS A 34 7.89 -11.02 -11.56
CA HIS A 34 7.88 -10.34 -12.85
C HIS A 34 9.33 -10.18 -13.35
N PRO A 35 9.70 -10.75 -14.52
CA PRO A 35 11.05 -10.65 -15.05
C PRO A 35 11.48 -9.19 -15.24
N SER A 36 12.60 -8.79 -14.62
CA SER A 36 13.10 -7.40 -14.70
C SER A 36 13.31 -6.92 -16.14
N LYS A 37 13.65 -7.83 -17.07
CA LYS A 37 13.78 -7.51 -18.50
C LYS A 37 12.47 -7.01 -19.11
N GLN A 38 11.34 -7.65 -18.80
CA GLN A 38 10.02 -7.22 -19.28
C GLN A 38 9.59 -5.91 -18.61
N LEU A 39 9.90 -5.73 -17.33
CA LEU A 39 9.56 -4.49 -16.61
C LEU A 39 10.35 -3.28 -17.11
N ALA A 40 11.59 -3.49 -17.54
CA ALA A 40 12.47 -2.44 -18.04
C ALA A 40 12.06 -1.89 -19.41
N GLU A 41 11.09 -2.52 -20.10
CA GLU A 41 10.52 -2.03 -21.36
C GLU A 41 9.57 -0.84 -21.15
N PHE A 42 9.21 -0.52 -19.90
CA PHE A 42 8.27 0.53 -19.54
C PHE A 42 8.95 1.67 -18.80
N ASP A 43 8.85 2.89 -19.33
CA ASP A 43 9.30 4.09 -18.63
C ASP A 43 8.38 4.42 -17.45
N ASN A 44 7.06 4.32 -17.65
CA ASN A 44 6.07 4.55 -16.62
C ASN A 44 5.63 3.22 -15.99
N VAL A 45 5.71 3.12 -14.66
CA VAL A 45 5.26 1.94 -13.94
C VAL A 45 3.78 1.66 -14.16
N ALA A 46 2.95 2.69 -14.35
CA ALA A 46 1.52 2.51 -14.60
C ALA A 46 1.24 1.69 -15.88
N ASP A 47 2.13 1.75 -16.87
CA ASP A 47 1.99 1.02 -18.13
C ASP A 47 2.28 -0.49 -17.97
N GLN A 48 2.89 -0.89 -16.84
CA GLN A 48 3.09 -2.31 -16.50
C GLN A 48 1.80 -2.98 -15.99
N PHE A 49 0.68 -2.25 -15.93
CA PHE A 49 -0.59 -2.71 -15.36
C PHE A 49 -1.05 -4.05 -15.92
N ASP A 50 -1.23 -4.16 -17.23
CA ASP A 50 -1.75 -5.38 -17.86
C ASP A 50 -0.81 -6.59 -17.69
N LEU A 51 0.49 -6.35 -17.84
CA LEU A 51 1.54 -7.36 -17.65
C LEU A 51 1.46 -7.98 -16.24
N ARG A 52 1.26 -7.14 -15.22
CA ARG A 52 1.24 -7.61 -13.84
C ARG A 52 -0.13 -8.17 -13.45
N LEU A 53 -1.21 -7.51 -13.86
CA LEU A 53 -2.58 -7.86 -13.49
C LEU A 53 -2.97 -9.25 -14.01
N SER A 54 -2.66 -9.56 -15.27
CA SER A 54 -3.00 -10.86 -15.87
C SER A 54 -2.51 -12.05 -15.05
N ARG A 55 -1.31 -11.95 -14.45
CA ARG A 55 -0.75 -12.98 -13.58
C ARG A 55 -1.42 -13.02 -12.20
N ILE A 56 -1.87 -11.88 -11.70
CA ILE A 56 -2.61 -11.79 -10.43
C ILE A 56 -4.01 -12.39 -10.60
N GLU A 57 -4.70 -12.10 -11.71
CA GLU A 57 -5.99 -12.72 -12.04
C GLU A 57 -5.83 -14.23 -12.23
N SER A 58 -4.81 -14.68 -12.97
CA SER A 58 -4.52 -16.11 -13.13
C SER A 58 -4.34 -16.80 -11.77
N TRP A 59 -3.71 -16.15 -10.80
CA TRP A 59 -3.59 -16.69 -9.45
C TRP A 59 -4.93 -16.70 -8.71
N LEU A 60 -5.70 -15.60 -8.75
CA LEU A 60 -7.02 -15.52 -8.13
C LEU A 60 -7.98 -16.60 -8.65
N ASP A 61 -7.95 -16.89 -9.95
CA ASP A 61 -8.78 -17.92 -10.58
C ASP A 61 -8.48 -19.32 -10.04
N THR A 62 -7.24 -19.58 -9.59
CA THR A 62 -6.88 -20.86 -8.94
C THR A 62 -7.37 -21.01 -7.50
N GLN A 63 -7.87 -19.93 -6.88
CA GLN A 63 -8.31 -19.94 -5.50
C GLN A 63 -9.81 -20.30 -5.34
N ASP A 64 -10.54 -20.49 -6.44
CA ASP A 64 -11.97 -20.86 -6.47
C ASP A 64 -12.85 -19.96 -5.57
N ILE A 65 -12.58 -18.65 -5.61
CA ILE A 65 -13.27 -17.66 -4.76
C ILE A 65 -14.65 -17.38 -5.36
N ASP A 66 -15.71 -17.52 -4.57
CA ASP A 66 -17.02 -16.98 -4.96
C ASP A 66 -16.94 -15.45 -4.94
N ALA A 67 -17.15 -14.83 -6.10
CA ALA A 67 -17.14 -13.37 -6.25
C ALA A 67 -18.07 -12.65 -5.24
N ARG A 68 -19.16 -13.31 -4.80
CA ARG A 68 -20.11 -12.78 -3.80
C ARG A 68 -19.55 -12.74 -2.38
N GLU A 69 -18.48 -13.47 -2.10
CA GLU A 69 -17.80 -13.47 -0.81
C GLU A 69 -16.76 -12.36 -0.69
N VAL A 70 -16.29 -11.81 -1.81
CA VAL A 70 -15.38 -10.66 -1.80
C VAL A 70 -16.12 -9.45 -1.21
N THR A 71 -15.49 -8.80 -0.22
CA THR A 71 -16.09 -7.69 0.52
C THR A 71 -15.36 -6.36 0.29
N ALA A 72 -14.06 -6.41 0.01
CA ALA A 72 -13.25 -5.24 -0.32
C ALA A 72 -11.94 -5.65 -1.01
N ILE A 73 -11.35 -4.71 -1.74
CA ILE A 73 -9.99 -4.83 -2.26
C ILE A 73 -9.10 -3.80 -1.59
N ALA A 74 -7.96 -4.21 -1.05
CA ALA A 74 -6.98 -3.33 -0.45
C ALA A 74 -5.70 -3.29 -1.29
N GLY A 75 -5.34 -2.11 -1.80
CA GLY A 75 -4.07 -1.85 -2.46
C GLY A 75 -3.06 -1.25 -1.49
N ARG A 76 -1.78 -1.61 -1.64
CA ARG A 76 -0.70 -0.86 -0.98
C ARG A 76 -0.73 0.60 -1.42
N GLY A 77 -0.70 1.53 -0.47
CA GLY A 77 -0.60 2.96 -0.77
C GLY A 77 0.71 3.33 -1.49
N ALA A 78 0.63 4.33 -2.35
CA ALA A 78 1.72 4.78 -3.22
C ALA A 78 2.25 6.17 -2.79
N PRO A 79 3.36 6.66 -3.37
CA PRO A 79 3.77 8.05 -3.22
C PRO A 79 2.70 8.99 -3.76
N MET A 80 2.02 9.71 -2.87
CA MET A 80 0.97 10.67 -3.21
C MET A 80 1.32 12.04 -2.64
N ARG A 81 0.34 12.95 -2.61
CA ARG A 81 0.44 14.12 -1.72
C ARG A 81 0.61 13.70 -0.26
N PRO A 82 1.11 14.59 0.61
CA PRO A 82 1.01 14.42 2.06
C PRO A 82 -0.42 14.07 2.46
N LEU A 83 -0.57 13.03 3.29
CA LEU A 83 -1.85 12.55 3.79
C LEU A 83 -1.74 12.24 5.29
N GLU A 84 -2.88 12.28 5.99
CA GLU A 84 -2.98 11.80 7.36
C GLU A 84 -3.01 10.26 7.39
N SER A 85 -2.64 9.65 8.51
CA SER A 85 -2.79 8.20 8.67
C SER A 85 -4.25 7.78 8.54
N GLY A 86 -4.51 6.65 7.86
CA GLY A 86 -5.85 6.14 7.72
C GLY A 86 -6.06 5.24 6.52
N ILE A 87 -7.35 4.97 6.29
CA ILE A 87 -7.87 4.19 5.16
C ILE A 87 -8.56 5.15 4.21
N TYR A 88 -8.21 5.06 2.93
CA TYR A 88 -8.73 5.95 1.90
C TYR A 88 -9.42 5.16 0.81
N ASN A 89 -10.64 5.57 0.43
CA ASN A 89 -11.26 5.11 -0.80
C ASN A 89 -10.47 5.62 -2.00
N ILE A 90 -10.31 4.75 -2.99
CA ILE A 90 -9.66 5.10 -4.25
C ILE A 90 -10.65 5.91 -5.09
N ASN A 91 -10.17 7.01 -5.69
CA ASN A 91 -10.98 7.87 -6.55
C ASN A 91 -10.19 8.25 -7.81
N GLU A 92 -10.88 8.85 -8.79
CA GLU A 92 -10.29 9.20 -10.09
C GLU A 92 -9.07 10.12 -9.96
N LYS A 93 -9.15 11.15 -9.10
CA LYS A 93 -8.02 12.07 -8.86
C LYS A 93 -6.77 11.34 -8.37
N MET A 94 -6.93 10.37 -7.46
CA MET A 94 -5.83 9.53 -7.00
C MET A 94 -5.25 8.72 -8.16
N LEU A 95 -6.09 8.12 -8.99
CA LEU A 95 -5.65 7.33 -10.14
C LEU A 95 -4.89 8.21 -11.17
N ASP A 96 -5.37 9.42 -11.43
CA ASP A 96 -4.73 10.36 -12.34
C ASP A 96 -3.34 10.78 -11.86
N ASP A 97 -3.22 11.17 -10.58
CA ASP A 97 -1.92 11.54 -9.99
C ASP A 97 -0.90 10.40 -10.07
N LEU A 98 -1.35 9.14 -9.95
CA LEU A 98 -0.50 7.94 -10.02
C LEU A 98 -0.09 7.60 -11.45
N LYS A 99 -1.01 7.70 -12.41
CA LYS A 99 -0.76 7.45 -13.84
C LYS A 99 0.14 8.52 -14.44
N SER A 100 -0.02 9.78 -14.02
CA SER A 100 0.83 10.89 -14.48
C SER A 100 2.17 10.99 -13.74
N MET A 101 2.47 10.05 -12.83
CA MET A 101 3.69 10.02 -12.02
C MET A 101 3.94 11.30 -11.20
N ARG A 102 2.87 12.02 -10.82
CA ARG A 102 2.96 13.38 -10.27
C ARG A 102 3.90 13.50 -9.06
N TYR A 103 3.87 12.50 -8.18
CA TYR A 103 4.63 12.51 -6.92
C TYR A 103 5.82 11.57 -6.88
N SER A 104 5.84 10.54 -7.74
CA SER A 104 6.92 9.59 -7.98
C SER A 104 6.49 8.58 -9.05
N ASN A 105 7.46 8.05 -9.80
CA ASN A 105 7.29 6.82 -10.57
C ASN A 105 7.82 5.63 -9.75
N HIS A 106 6.95 4.85 -9.12
CA HIS A 106 7.35 3.74 -8.23
C HIS A 106 6.37 2.57 -8.36
N ALA A 107 6.85 1.33 -8.24
CA ALA A 107 6.06 0.10 -8.38
C ALA A 107 4.72 0.11 -7.62
N SER A 108 4.72 0.68 -6.41
CA SER A 108 3.52 0.79 -5.58
C SER A 108 2.39 1.62 -6.21
N ASN A 109 2.65 2.45 -7.23
CA ASN A 109 1.60 3.18 -7.95
C ASN A 109 0.56 2.23 -8.55
N LEU A 110 0.95 0.99 -8.87
CA LEU A 110 0.02 -0.03 -9.35
C LEU A 110 -0.89 -0.58 -8.25
N GLY A 111 -0.56 -0.40 -6.97
CA GLY A 111 -1.37 -0.92 -5.86
C GLY A 111 -2.80 -0.39 -5.89
N PRO A 112 -2.99 0.94 -5.89
CA PRO A 112 -4.31 1.54 -6.00
C PRO A 112 -4.96 1.28 -7.37
N ILE A 113 -4.19 1.30 -8.46
CA ILE A 113 -4.71 1.07 -9.82
C ILE A 113 -5.29 -0.35 -9.96
N MET A 114 -4.57 -1.36 -9.48
CA MET A 114 -5.04 -2.75 -9.45
C MET A 114 -6.22 -2.94 -8.51
N ALA A 115 -6.18 -2.31 -7.33
CA ALA A 115 -7.27 -2.41 -6.38
C ALA A 115 -8.57 -1.82 -6.92
N ASP A 116 -8.51 -0.67 -7.61
CA ASP A 116 -9.66 -0.05 -8.28
C ASP A 116 -10.25 -0.95 -9.36
N TYR A 117 -9.40 -1.53 -10.23
CA TYR A 117 -9.85 -2.46 -11.27
C TYR A 117 -10.55 -3.68 -10.67
N LEU A 118 -9.92 -4.33 -9.68
CA LEU A 118 -10.51 -5.50 -9.02
C LEU A 118 -11.78 -5.12 -8.25
N GLY A 119 -11.82 -3.94 -7.63
CA GLY A 119 -13.01 -3.43 -6.94
C GLY A 119 -14.20 -3.30 -7.88
N LYS A 120 -13.98 -2.77 -9.09
CA LYS A 120 -14.98 -2.72 -10.15
C LYS A 120 -15.38 -4.12 -10.62
N LYS A 121 -14.41 -5.02 -10.83
CA LYS A 121 -14.66 -6.42 -11.26
C LYS A 121 -15.57 -7.19 -10.28
N TYR A 122 -15.31 -7.05 -8.98
CA TYR A 122 -16.09 -7.71 -7.93
C TYR A 122 -17.27 -6.87 -7.41
N ASN A 123 -17.44 -5.65 -7.90
CA ASN A 123 -18.45 -4.69 -7.44
C ASN A 123 -18.39 -4.43 -5.92
N VAL A 124 -17.18 -4.16 -5.40
CA VAL A 124 -16.89 -3.89 -3.99
C VAL A 124 -16.01 -2.65 -3.82
N PRO A 125 -15.97 -2.05 -2.61
CA PRO A 125 -15.05 -0.95 -2.34
C PRO A 125 -13.58 -1.32 -2.54
N ALA A 126 -12.82 -0.37 -3.10
CA ALA A 126 -11.38 -0.46 -3.23
C ALA A 126 -10.71 0.65 -2.41
N ILE A 127 -9.75 0.25 -1.57
CA ILE A 127 -9.12 1.12 -0.58
C ILE A 127 -7.59 1.03 -0.62
N ILE A 128 -6.94 2.04 -0.04
CA ILE A 128 -5.54 2.00 0.36
C ILE A 128 -5.42 2.24 1.86
N VAL A 129 -4.31 1.81 2.45
CA VAL A 129 -4.03 2.02 3.88
C VAL A 129 -2.64 2.62 4.04
N ASP A 130 -2.54 3.68 4.86
CA ASP A 130 -1.29 4.30 5.32
C ASP A 130 -0.19 4.39 4.22
N PRO A 131 -0.39 5.20 3.15
CA PRO A 131 0.61 5.33 2.08
C PRO A 131 1.97 5.81 2.58
N VAL A 132 3.02 5.61 1.78
CA VAL A 132 4.41 6.03 2.11
C VAL A 132 4.56 7.54 2.40
N THR A 133 3.55 8.33 2.04
CA THR A 133 3.48 9.79 2.21
C THR A 133 2.57 10.21 3.38
N ILE A 134 2.33 9.32 4.36
CA ILE A 134 1.81 9.76 5.66
C ILE A 134 2.77 10.83 6.20
N ASP A 135 2.22 12.00 6.52
CA ASP A 135 2.99 13.16 6.93
C ASP A 135 2.66 13.55 8.37
N ASP A 136 3.45 13.00 9.30
CA ASP A 136 3.36 13.28 10.73
C ASP A 136 4.44 14.29 11.18
N PHE A 137 5.08 15.01 10.25
CA PHE A 137 6.06 16.03 10.62
C PHE A 137 5.38 17.25 11.25
N THR A 138 5.93 17.68 12.38
CA THR A 138 5.69 19.03 12.91
C THR A 138 6.38 20.06 12.02
N ASP A 139 5.94 21.32 12.11
CA ASP A 139 6.53 22.42 11.32
C ASP A 139 8.06 22.54 11.54
N TYR A 140 8.52 22.32 12.77
CA TYR A 140 9.95 22.31 13.09
C TYR A 140 10.71 21.18 12.38
N ALA A 141 10.09 20.01 12.20
CA ALA A 141 10.71 18.88 11.52
C ALA A 141 10.85 19.11 10.01
N ARG A 142 10.11 20.06 9.42
CA ARG A 142 10.18 20.43 8.00
C ARG A 142 11.38 21.30 7.66
N VAL A 143 11.91 22.05 8.63
CA VAL A 143 13.06 22.93 8.44
C VAL A 143 14.28 22.09 8.03
N SER A 144 14.83 22.36 6.83
CA SER A 144 16.01 21.66 6.30
C SER A 144 17.32 22.40 6.58
N GLY A 145 17.26 23.70 6.87
CA GLY A 145 18.39 24.62 6.90
C GLY A 145 18.56 25.46 5.63
N ILE A 146 17.78 25.20 4.57
CA ILE A 146 17.77 25.97 3.31
C ILE A 146 16.33 26.45 3.05
N PRO A 147 16.06 27.77 2.91
CA PRO A 147 14.71 28.31 2.78
C PRO A 147 13.88 27.70 1.64
N GLU A 148 14.52 27.33 0.52
CA GLU A 148 13.86 26.80 -0.67
C GLU A 148 13.60 25.28 -0.60
N ILE A 149 14.05 24.60 0.46
CA ILE A 149 13.98 23.14 0.59
C ILE A 149 13.31 22.77 1.90
N GLU A 150 12.25 21.98 1.84
CA GLU A 150 11.63 21.36 3.01
C GLU A 150 12.00 19.88 3.11
N ARG A 151 12.14 19.39 4.34
CA ARG A 151 12.22 17.95 4.62
C ARG A 151 10.85 17.32 4.36
N LYS A 152 10.83 16.29 3.51
CA LYS A 152 9.59 15.55 3.18
C LYS A 152 9.41 14.36 4.11
N CYS A 153 8.23 14.20 4.69
CA CYS A 153 7.89 12.99 5.44
C CYS A 153 7.57 11.85 4.46
N ARG A 154 8.52 10.93 4.28
CA ARG A 154 8.34 9.70 3.52
C ARG A 154 8.99 8.55 4.28
N SER A 155 8.20 7.54 4.61
CA SER A 155 8.66 6.42 5.44
C SER A 155 7.89 5.14 5.14
N HIS A 156 8.30 4.04 5.75
CA HIS A 156 7.53 2.79 5.72
C HIS A 156 6.32 2.85 6.66
N ALA A 157 5.49 3.90 6.54
CA ALA A 157 4.44 4.29 7.48
C ALA A 157 3.49 3.14 7.83
N LEU A 158 3.02 2.38 6.83
CA LEU A 158 2.18 1.20 7.04
C LEU A 158 2.82 0.19 8.01
N ASN A 159 4.09 -0.17 7.80
CA ASN A 159 4.77 -1.14 8.65
C ASN A 159 5.14 -0.56 10.01
N LEU A 160 5.62 0.68 10.06
CA LEU A 160 5.97 1.38 11.30
C LEU A 160 4.75 1.47 12.24
N ARG A 161 3.60 1.89 11.70
CA ARG A 161 2.35 2.02 12.46
C ARG A 161 1.77 0.66 12.84
N GLU A 162 1.82 -0.35 11.96
CA GLU A 162 1.40 -1.71 12.31
C GLU A 162 2.21 -2.26 13.49
N ALA A 163 3.54 -2.15 13.45
CA ALA A 163 4.42 -2.63 14.50
C ALA A 163 4.13 -1.90 15.85
N CYS A 164 3.93 -0.59 15.81
CA CYS A 164 3.61 0.20 16.99
C CYS A 164 2.21 -0.09 17.54
N ARG A 165 1.20 -0.30 16.68
CA ARG A 165 -0.15 -0.73 17.11
C ARG A 165 -0.08 -2.09 17.81
N ARG A 166 0.65 -3.05 17.24
CA ARG A 166 0.82 -4.38 17.83
C ARG A 166 1.53 -4.32 19.18
N GLU A 167 2.54 -3.47 19.33
CA GLU A 167 3.23 -3.29 20.60
C GLU A 167 2.36 -2.56 21.64
N ALA A 168 1.60 -1.54 21.24
CA ALA A 168 0.64 -0.88 22.14
C ALA A 168 -0.39 -1.85 22.73
N VAL A 169 -0.91 -2.79 21.91
CA VAL A 169 -1.82 -3.84 22.38
C VAL A 169 -1.19 -4.71 23.47
N ARG A 170 0.09 -5.10 23.32
CA ARG A 170 0.81 -5.86 24.36
C ARG A 170 0.97 -5.09 25.66
N LEU A 171 1.01 -3.76 25.58
CA LEU A 171 1.04 -2.85 26.72
C LEU A 171 -0.36 -2.51 27.27
N ASN A 172 -1.43 -3.13 26.75
CA ASN A 172 -2.83 -2.81 27.06
C ASN A 172 -3.16 -1.32 26.82
N LYS A 173 -2.62 -0.75 25.75
CA LYS A 173 -2.81 0.64 25.34
C LYS A 173 -3.22 0.74 23.87
N THR A 174 -3.71 1.91 23.49
CA THR A 174 -3.81 2.32 22.09
C THR A 174 -2.51 2.97 21.63
N ILE A 175 -2.27 3.00 20.32
CA ILE A 175 -1.06 3.64 19.76
C ILE A 175 -0.96 5.12 20.18
N ASP A 176 -2.08 5.84 20.21
CA ASP A 176 -2.15 7.27 20.58
C ASP A 176 -1.82 7.55 22.06
N ASN A 177 -1.71 6.50 22.89
CA ASN A 177 -1.35 6.59 24.31
C ASN A 177 0.08 6.10 24.58
N CYS A 178 0.90 5.99 23.52
CA CYS A 178 2.27 5.49 23.58
C CYS A 178 3.21 6.41 22.79
N ASN A 179 4.46 6.50 23.26
CA ASN A 179 5.55 7.08 22.47
C ASN A 179 6.47 5.94 22.03
N PHE A 180 6.71 5.80 20.73
CA PHE A 180 7.57 4.77 20.18
C PHE A 180 8.67 5.36 19.30
N ILE A 181 9.79 4.64 19.22
CA ILE A 181 10.78 4.80 18.16
C ILE A 181 10.63 3.58 17.24
N GLY A 182 9.96 3.78 16.11
CA GLY A 182 9.78 2.74 15.10
C GLY A 182 11.01 2.67 14.19
N VAL A 183 11.54 1.45 14.00
CA VAL A 183 12.70 1.20 13.12
C VAL A 183 12.31 0.14 12.10
N HIS A 184 12.12 0.56 10.84
CA HIS A 184 11.97 -0.36 9.72
C HIS A 184 13.33 -0.64 9.10
N MET A 185 13.70 -1.92 9.02
CA MET A 185 14.95 -2.39 8.41
C MET A 185 14.63 -3.39 7.30
N GLY A 186 14.66 -2.94 6.06
CA GLY A 186 14.44 -3.77 4.88
C GLY A 186 15.28 -3.29 3.69
N GLY A 187 14.77 -3.45 2.46
CA GLY A 187 15.42 -2.89 1.28
C GLY A 187 15.47 -1.35 1.29
N GLY A 188 14.59 -0.71 2.07
CA GLY A 188 14.72 0.67 2.52
C GLY A 188 14.77 0.70 4.05
N ILE A 189 15.34 1.77 4.61
CA ILE A 189 15.42 1.97 6.06
C ILE A 189 14.68 3.26 6.42
N SER A 190 13.87 3.22 7.48
CA SER A 190 13.29 4.42 8.06
C SER A 190 13.22 4.29 9.57
N VAL A 191 13.62 5.36 10.26
CA VAL A 191 13.50 5.52 11.72
C VAL A 191 12.54 6.68 11.97
N ALA A 192 11.51 6.45 12.78
CA ALA A 192 10.49 7.45 13.07
C ALA A 192 10.18 7.49 14.56
N ALA A 193 10.08 8.70 15.12
CA ALA A 193 9.42 8.91 16.39
C ALA A 193 7.90 8.94 16.14
N ILE A 194 7.17 8.03 16.76
CA ILE A 194 5.71 7.92 16.65
C ILE A 194 5.11 8.27 18.00
N ARG A 195 4.20 9.23 18.00
CA ARG A 195 3.56 9.81 19.17
C ARG A 195 2.05 9.76 19.00
#